data_AF-G1VS93-F1
#
_entry.id   AF-G1VS93-F1
#
_cell.length_a   1.000
_cell.length_b   1.000
_cell.length_c   1.000
_cell.angle_alpha   90.00
_cell.angle_beta   90.00
_cell.angle_gamma   90.00
#
_symmetry.space_group_name_H-M   'P 1'
#
loop_
_entity.id
_entity.type
_entity.pdbx_description
1 polymer ?
#
loop_
_entity_poly.entity_id
_entity_poly.type
_entity_poly.pdbx_seq_one_letter_code
_entity_poly.pdbx_strand_id
1 'polypeptide(L)'
;MQYKIGKIAKIMGVTPEAIRHYERLGLIVPFKDPETNYRYYTSEQIDQLLYIQRFSHMGISLSNIRENILRGNVQTHREMVQQKRNDYVQEIQRLQQKLMNLDHYISVLKMTAYCLYNCIYIQRPGIFFISQEDCLNIKEDAQDSIQFNLFQKNADLFFQCALISKEEDDDRKGISGFGIYEDCAAEIGVSEEFGFSYLPGCAVVIYAFEHNDKRSALTRERIRTFFQREHLIQKGPVFQRLVYRTFEDHKDANLVEMLMIPYIYQ
;
A
#
# COMPACT_ATOMS: atom_id res chain seq x y z
N MET A 1 -43.61 7.06 29.73
CA MET A 1 -43.32 8.45 29.32
C MET A 1 -43.10 8.50 27.81
N GLN A 2 -43.44 9.61 27.16
CA GLN A 2 -43.26 9.82 25.72
C GLN A 2 -42.35 11.02 25.46
N TYR A 3 -41.47 10.92 24.45
CA TYR A 3 -40.45 11.93 24.17
C TYR A 3 -40.51 12.38 22.71
N LYS A 4 -40.37 13.69 22.47
CA LYS A 4 -40.33 14.25 21.11
C LYS A 4 -38.99 13.97 20.42
N ILE A 5 -39.03 13.77 19.10
CA ILE A 5 -37.85 13.46 18.26
C ILE A 5 -36.68 14.42 18.49
N GLY A 6 -36.93 15.72 18.63
CA GLY A 6 -35.88 16.72 18.80
C GLY A 6 -35.11 16.58 20.11
N LYS A 7 -35.79 16.19 21.20
CA LYS A 7 -35.14 15.94 22.49
C LYS A 7 -34.24 14.71 22.41
N ILE A 8 -34.72 13.65 21.75
CA ILE A 8 -33.98 12.39 21.59
C ILE A 8 -32.76 12.60 20.71
N ALA A 9 -32.94 13.24 19.55
CA ALA A 9 -31.86 13.59 18.63
C ALA A 9 -30.73 14.35 19.34
N LYS A 10 -31.08 15.35 20.16
CA LYS A 10 -30.11 16.14 20.94
C LYS A 10 -29.36 15.28 21.96
N ILE A 11 -30.04 14.41 22.69
CA ILE A 11 -29.41 13.54 23.70
C ILE A 11 -28.47 12.52 23.04
N MET A 12 -28.88 11.96 21.91
CA MET A 12 -28.11 10.95 21.18
C MET A 12 -27.01 11.55 20.30
N GLY A 13 -26.94 12.87 20.15
CA GLY A 13 -25.97 13.52 19.25
C GLY A 13 -26.20 13.19 17.77
N VAL A 14 -27.44 12.89 17.37
CA VAL A 14 -27.82 12.61 15.98
C VAL A 14 -28.77 13.66 15.46
N THR A 15 -28.93 13.75 14.14
CA THR A 15 -29.96 14.61 13.56
C THR A 15 -31.34 13.97 13.72
N PRO A 16 -32.43 14.77 13.81
CA PRO A 16 -33.79 14.23 13.72
C PRO A 16 -34.00 13.41 12.43
N GLU A 17 -33.30 13.75 11.35
CA GLU A 17 -33.36 13.01 10.09
C GLU A 17 -32.75 11.61 10.19
N ALA A 18 -31.69 11.41 10.98
CA ALA A 18 -31.15 10.07 11.25
C ALA A 18 -32.19 9.17 11.95
N ILE A 19 -32.93 9.71 12.91
CA ILE A 19 -34.03 8.99 13.57
C ILE A 19 -35.16 8.66 12.56
N ARG A 20 -35.51 9.61 11.67
CA ARG A 20 -36.49 9.35 10.60
C ARG A 20 -35.99 8.33 9.58
N HIS A 21 -34.68 8.27 9.34
CA HIS A 21 -34.10 7.24 8.50
C HIS A 21 -34.30 5.85 9.11
N TYR A 22 -34.10 5.69 10.41
CA TYR A 22 -34.41 4.44 11.11
C TYR A 22 -35.91 4.10 11.07
N GLU A 23 -36.80 5.10 11.16
CA GLU A 23 -38.24 4.92 10.94
C GLU A 23 -38.54 4.37 9.53
N ARG A 24 -37.95 4.96 8.48
CA ARG A 24 -38.13 4.50 7.08
C ARG A 24 -37.61 3.07 6.88
N LEU A 25 -36.55 2.71 7.58
CA LEU A 25 -36.00 1.35 7.59
C LEU A 25 -36.79 0.39 8.47
N GLY A 26 -37.93 0.80 9.04
CA GLY A 26 -38.77 -0.05 9.89
C GLY A 26 -38.07 -0.51 11.17
N LEU A 27 -36.99 0.16 11.57
CA LEU A 27 -36.26 -0.17 12.78
C LEU A 27 -37.02 0.32 14.01
N ILE A 28 -37.72 1.45 13.93
CA ILE A 28 -38.50 2.04 15.02
C ILE A 28 -39.82 2.58 14.47
N VAL A 29 -40.90 2.44 15.24
CA VAL A 29 -42.24 2.91 14.85
C VAL A 29 -42.78 3.90 15.89
N PRO A 30 -42.62 5.22 15.72
CA PRO A 30 -43.10 6.18 16.70
C PRO A 30 -44.63 6.25 16.76
N PHE A 31 -45.16 6.71 17.88
CA PHE A 31 -46.54 7.21 17.92
C PHE A 31 -46.60 8.55 17.17
N LYS A 32 -47.55 8.67 16.25
CA LYS A 32 -47.86 9.93 15.55
C LYS A 32 -49.17 10.46 16.09
N ASP A 33 -49.11 11.64 16.68
CA ASP A 33 -50.29 12.35 17.16
C ASP A 33 -51.21 12.70 15.97
N PRO A 34 -52.48 12.25 15.94
CA PRO A 34 -53.40 12.49 14.83
C PRO A 34 -53.69 13.97 14.56
N GLU A 35 -53.67 14.81 15.60
CA GLU A 35 -54.04 16.22 15.52
C GLU A 35 -52.87 17.11 15.10
N THR A 36 -51.67 16.76 15.55
CA THR A 36 -50.48 17.62 15.39
C THR A 36 -49.40 17.03 14.48
N ASN A 37 -49.54 15.75 14.13
CA ASN A 37 -48.56 14.95 13.37
C ASN A 37 -47.16 14.92 14.03
N TYR A 38 -47.05 15.29 15.32
CA TYR A 38 -45.82 15.16 16.09
C TYR A 38 -45.52 13.70 16.38
N ARG A 39 -44.21 13.37 16.31
CA ARG A 39 -43.69 12.04 16.65
C ARG A 39 -43.29 11.98 18.11
N TYR A 40 -43.77 10.94 18.78
CA TYR A 40 -43.46 10.61 20.15
C TYR A 40 -42.88 9.20 20.23
N TYR A 41 -41.83 9.05 21.04
CA TYR A 41 -41.15 7.78 21.24
C TYR A 41 -41.26 7.37 22.71
N THR A 42 -41.43 6.08 22.95
CA THR A 42 -41.42 5.50 24.30
C THR A 42 -39.99 5.37 24.84
N SER A 43 -39.84 5.06 26.13
CA SER A 43 -38.53 4.72 26.70
C SER A 43 -37.89 3.51 26.01
N GLU A 44 -38.68 2.47 25.74
CA GLU A 44 -38.21 1.27 25.04
C GLU A 44 -37.68 1.58 23.63
N GLN A 45 -38.35 2.49 22.90
CA GLN A 45 -37.89 2.93 21.59
C GLN A 45 -36.62 3.77 21.66
N ILE A 46 -36.37 4.45 22.78
CA ILE A 46 -35.10 5.13 23.04
C ILE A 46 -34.00 4.11 23.30
N ASP A 47 -34.27 3.03 24.05
CA ASP A 47 -33.32 1.94 24.25
C ASP A 47 -32.97 1.26 22.92
N GLN A 48 -33.98 1.04 22.07
CA GLN A 48 -33.80 0.52 20.72
C GLN A 48 -32.97 1.46 19.83
N LEU A 49 -33.21 2.77 19.91
CA LEU A 49 -32.43 3.79 19.23
C LEU A 49 -30.95 3.77 19.67
N LEU A 50 -30.69 3.68 20.98
CA LEU A 50 -29.34 3.58 21.52
C LEU A 50 -28.63 2.29 21.07
N TYR A 51 -29.39 1.19 20.98
CA TYR A 51 -28.89 -0.07 20.44
C TYR A 51 -28.47 0.07 18.97
N ILE A 52 -29.35 0.61 18.11
CA ILE A 52 -29.05 0.85 16.69
C ILE A 52 -27.81 1.74 16.53
N GLN A 53 -27.75 2.84 17.29
CA GLN A 53 -26.63 3.77 17.25
C GLN A 53 -25.31 3.09 17.63
N ARG A 54 -25.30 2.28 18.70
CA ARG A 54 -24.10 1.55 19.17
C ARG A 54 -23.49 0.70 18.06
N PHE A 55 -24.29 -0.15 17.42
CA PHE A 55 -23.78 -1.05 16.38
C PHE A 55 -23.47 -0.34 15.06
N SER A 56 -24.24 0.71 14.73
CA SER A 56 -23.92 1.56 13.59
C SER A 56 -22.57 2.25 13.76
N HIS A 57 -22.23 2.71 14.97
CA HIS A 57 -20.90 3.27 15.27
C HIS A 57 -19.78 2.23 15.19
N MET A 58 -20.09 0.94 15.41
CA MET A 58 -19.17 -0.18 15.16
C MET A 58 -19.08 -0.56 13.67
N GLY A 59 -19.71 0.21 12.77
CA GLY A 59 -19.69 -0.03 11.33
C GLY A 59 -20.51 -1.23 10.86
N ILE A 60 -21.43 -1.74 11.70
CA ILE A 60 -22.38 -2.78 11.32
C ILE A 60 -23.50 -2.13 10.49
N SER A 61 -23.86 -2.75 9.37
CA SER A 61 -24.88 -2.23 8.47
C SER A 61 -26.25 -2.18 9.17
N LEU A 62 -27.07 -1.18 8.82
CA LEU A 62 -28.43 -1.06 9.34
C LEU A 62 -29.31 -2.28 8.97
N SER A 63 -28.98 -2.96 7.86
CA SER A 63 -29.64 -4.21 7.46
C SER A 63 -29.37 -5.33 8.47
N ASN A 64 -28.10 -5.56 8.83
CA ASN A 64 -27.72 -6.60 9.79
C ASN A 64 -28.26 -6.28 11.19
N ILE A 65 -28.23 -5.00 11.58
CA ILE A 65 -28.84 -4.53 12.83
C ILE A 65 -30.34 -4.83 12.84
N ARG A 66 -31.05 -4.55 11.75
CA ARG A 66 -32.50 -4.83 11.63
C ARG A 66 -32.79 -6.32 11.78
N GLU A 67 -32.05 -7.17 11.07
CA GLU A 67 -32.23 -8.61 11.13
C GLU A 67 -32.02 -9.13 12.56
N ASN A 68 -30.99 -8.65 13.25
CA ASN A 68 -30.69 -9.05 14.61
C ASN A 68 -31.74 -8.55 15.62
N ILE A 69 -32.25 -7.32 15.48
CA ILE A 69 -33.33 -6.78 16.31
C ILE A 69 -34.62 -7.59 16.13
N LEU A 70 -34.96 -7.99 14.90
CA LEU A 70 -36.24 -8.63 14.60
C LEU A 70 -36.25 -10.15 14.84
N ARG A 71 -35.11 -10.82 14.63
CA ARG A 71 -35.02 -12.29 14.57
C ARG A 71 -33.77 -12.86 15.25
N GLY A 72 -32.97 -12.00 15.87
CA GLY A 72 -31.69 -12.40 16.45
C GLY A 72 -31.82 -13.16 17.77
N ASN A 73 -30.74 -13.82 18.13
CA ASN A 73 -30.51 -14.40 19.45
C ASN A 73 -29.05 -14.14 19.84
N VAL A 74 -28.62 -14.64 21.01
CA VAL A 74 -27.26 -14.43 21.51
C VAL A 74 -26.21 -14.94 20.51
N GLN A 75 -26.48 -16.04 19.81
CA GLN A 75 -25.56 -16.62 18.84
C GLN A 75 -25.44 -15.78 17.58
N THR A 76 -26.56 -15.42 16.94
CA THR A 76 -26.53 -14.58 15.73
C THR A 76 -25.98 -13.18 16.02
N HIS A 77 -26.18 -12.66 17.23
CA HIS A 77 -25.58 -11.42 17.69
C HIS A 77 -24.06 -11.53 17.82
N ARG A 78 -23.57 -12.62 18.44
CA ARG A 78 -22.13 -12.90 18.56
C ARG A 78 -21.49 -13.01 17.18
N GLU A 79 -22.10 -13.73 16.24
CA GLU A 79 -21.61 -13.90 14.87
C GLU A 79 -21.51 -12.57 14.13
N MET A 80 -22.56 -11.75 14.19
CA MET A 80 -22.57 -10.42 13.57
C MET A 80 -21.43 -9.53 14.08
N VAL A 81 -21.21 -9.49 15.39
CA VAL A 81 -20.13 -8.68 16.00
C VAL A 81 -18.75 -9.28 15.70
N GLN A 82 -18.61 -10.61 15.75
CA GLN A 82 -17.35 -11.29 15.48
C GLN A 82 -16.94 -11.13 14.01
N GLN A 83 -17.88 -11.21 13.08
CA GLN A 83 -17.63 -10.95 11.66
C GLN A 83 -17.09 -9.53 11.48
N LYS A 84 -17.78 -8.52 12.04
CA LYS A 84 -17.32 -7.14 11.92
C LYS A 84 -15.94 -6.91 12.55
N ARG A 85 -15.64 -7.57 13.67
CA ARG A 85 -14.30 -7.57 14.27
C ARG A 85 -13.26 -8.16 13.32
N ASN A 86 -13.56 -9.29 12.68
CA ASN A 86 -12.64 -9.93 11.74
C ASN A 86 -12.39 -9.04 10.51
N ASP A 87 -13.43 -8.38 9.99
CA ASP A 87 -13.28 -7.40 8.89
C ASP A 87 -12.29 -6.28 9.28
N TYR A 88 -12.42 -5.75 10.51
CA TYR A 88 -11.50 -4.72 10.99
C TYR A 88 -10.07 -5.23 11.22
N VAL A 89 -9.90 -6.47 11.70
CA VAL A 89 -8.57 -7.07 11.84
C VAL A 89 -7.88 -7.19 10.47
N GLN A 90 -8.60 -7.63 9.44
CA GLN A 90 -8.09 -7.70 8.07
C GLN A 90 -7.75 -6.31 7.51
N GLU A 91 -8.61 -5.32 7.74
CA GLU A 91 -8.34 -3.96 7.29
C GLU A 91 -7.14 -3.33 8.01
N ILE A 92 -6.97 -3.59 9.31
CA ILE A 92 -5.78 -3.15 10.07
C ILE A 92 -4.51 -3.77 9.48
N GLN A 93 -4.51 -5.08 9.20
CA GLN A 93 -3.36 -5.74 8.57
C GLN A 93 -3.02 -5.11 7.22
N ARG A 94 -4.03 -4.84 6.38
CA ARG A 94 -3.85 -4.18 5.09
C ARG A 94 -3.32 -2.76 5.22
N LEU A 95 -3.80 -2.00 6.20
CA LEU A 95 -3.32 -0.64 6.47
C LEU A 95 -1.89 -0.64 7.02
N GLN A 96 -1.52 -1.61 7.83
CA GLN A 96 -0.15 -1.79 8.33
C GLN A 96 0.83 -2.07 7.18
N GLN A 97 0.46 -2.94 6.23
CA GLN A 97 1.27 -3.20 5.03
C GLN A 97 1.47 -1.92 4.22
N LYS A 98 0.41 -1.14 3.98
CA LYS A 98 0.53 0.15 3.29
C LYS A 98 1.43 1.15 4.00
N LEU A 99 1.35 1.20 5.33
CA LEU A 99 2.20 2.08 6.14
C LEU A 99 3.67 1.69 6.01
N MET A 100 3.97 0.39 6.09
CA MET A 100 5.32 -0.14 5.87
C MET A 100 5.86 0.24 4.48
N ASN A 101 5.03 0.17 3.45
CA ASN A 101 5.41 0.54 2.08
C ASN A 101 5.76 2.03 1.97
N LEU A 102 4.97 2.89 2.62
CA LEU A 102 5.25 4.33 2.69
C LEU A 102 6.55 4.62 3.43
N ASP A 103 6.79 3.98 4.58
CA ASP A 103 8.00 4.16 5.38
C ASP A 103 9.26 3.70 4.62
N HIS A 104 9.15 2.58 3.91
CA HIS A 104 10.21 2.11 3.02
C HIS A 104 10.49 3.13 1.92
N TYR A 105 9.45 3.61 1.22
CA TYR A 105 9.62 4.58 0.15
C TYR A 105 10.19 5.92 0.62
N ILE A 106 9.77 6.40 1.80
CA ILE A 106 10.37 7.58 2.47
C ILE A 106 11.87 7.35 2.73
N SER A 107 12.26 6.16 3.17
CA SER A 107 13.67 5.82 3.42
C SER A 107 14.50 5.85 2.13
N VAL A 108 13.92 5.37 1.02
CA VAL A 108 14.54 5.45 -0.31
C VAL A 108 14.71 6.91 -0.74
N LEU A 109 13.69 7.74 -0.60
CA LEU A 109 13.77 9.17 -0.94
C LEU A 109 14.82 9.91 -0.10
N LYS A 110 14.92 9.62 1.20
CA LYS A 110 15.97 10.16 2.08
C LYS A 110 17.36 9.74 1.61
N MET A 111 17.55 8.46 1.28
CA MET A 111 18.82 7.96 0.76
C MET A 111 19.20 8.62 -0.57
N THR A 112 18.23 8.76 -1.48
CA THR A 112 18.39 9.46 -2.76
C THR A 112 18.85 10.89 -2.56
N ALA A 113 18.20 11.65 -1.67
CA ALA A 113 18.60 13.02 -1.37
C ALA A 113 20.03 13.10 -0.80
N TYR A 114 20.43 12.11 0.01
CA TYR A 114 21.76 12.04 0.60
C TYR A 114 22.85 11.73 -0.44
N CYS A 115 22.60 10.81 -1.39
CA CYS A 115 23.55 10.44 -2.44
C CYS A 115 23.37 11.18 -3.77
N LEU A 116 22.55 12.23 -3.80
CA LEU A 116 22.30 12.99 -5.02
C LEU A 116 23.61 13.64 -5.51
N TYR A 117 24.07 13.23 -6.69
CA TYR A 117 25.35 13.61 -7.31
C TYR A 117 26.62 13.26 -6.51
N ASN A 118 26.52 12.36 -5.53
CA ASN A 118 27.62 11.96 -4.66
C ASN A 118 27.69 10.44 -4.50
N CYS A 119 28.90 9.89 -4.49
CA CYS A 119 29.15 8.47 -4.25
C CYS A 119 29.14 8.17 -2.75
N ILE A 120 28.36 7.19 -2.33
CA ILE A 120 28.21 6.80 -0.92
C ILE A 120 28.29 5.29 -0.78
N TYR A 121 29.04 4.82 0.21
CA TYR A 121 29.12 3.40 0.54
C TYR A 121 27.89 2.97 1.35
N ILE A 122 27.24 1.88 0.94
CA ILE A 122 26.21 1.21 1.73
C ILE A 122 26.34 -0.30 1.63
N GLN A 123 25.74 -1.00 2.58
CA GLN A 123 25.39 -2.41 2.42
C GLN A 123 23.97 -2.48 1.84
N ARG A 124 23.85 -2.99 0.61
CA ARG A 124 22.55 -3.22 -0.02
C ARG A 124 22.00 -4.58 0.46
N PRO A 125 20.73 -4.65 0.90
CA PRO A 125 20.07 -5.93 1.18
C PRO A 125 19.89 -6.77 -0.10
N GLY A 126 19.54 -8.04 0.07
CA GLY A 126 19.13 -8.92 -1.01
C GLY A 126 17.94 -8.34 -1.78
N ILE A 127 17.91 -8.56 -3.10
CA ILE A 127 16.79 -8.17 -3.97
C ILE A 127 16.43 -9.36 -4.84
N PHE A 128 15.14 -9.66 -4.95
CA PHE A 128 14.62 -10.50 -6.02
C PHE A 128 14.28 -9.63 -7.22
N PHE A 129 14.73 -10.03 -8.41
CA PHE A 129 14.53 -9.34 -9.66
C PHE A 129 13.76 -10.22 -10.64
N ILE A 130 12.76 -9.67 -11.32
CA ILE A 130 12.11 -10.30 -12.47
C ILE A 130 12.23 -9.36 -13.67
N SER A 131 12.53 -9.88 -14.86
CA SER A 131 12.55 -9.05 -16.06
C SER A 131 11.14 -8.58 -16.41
N GLN A 132 11.02 -7.46 -17.10
CA GLN A 132 9.72 -6.97 -17.56
C GLN A 132 9.07 -7.97 -18.53
N GLU A 133 9.84 -8.62 -19.37
CA GLU A 133 9.37 -9.66 -20.30
C GLU A 133 8.80 -10.87 -19.54
N ASP A 134 9.56 -11.42 -18.60
CA ASP A 134 9.11 -12.58 -17.81
C ASP A 134 7.88 -12.23 -16.97
N CYS A 135 7.85 -11.04 -16.37
CA CYS A 135 6.73 -10.56 -15.59
C CYS A 135 5.44 -10.42 -16.42
N LEU A 136 5.54 -9.93 -17.66
CA LEU A 136 4.38 -9.77 -18.55
C LEU A 136 3.92 -11.08 -19.18
N ASN A 137 4.81 -12.08 -19.24
CA ASN A 137 4.51 -13.41 -19.75
C ASN A 137 3.98 -14.38 -18.68
N ILE A 138 3.75 -13.90 -17.44
CA ILE A 138 3.12 -14.70 -16.39
C ILE A 138 1.73 -15.13 -16.85
N LYS A 139 1.51 -16.44 -16.92
CA LYS A 139 0.25 -17.01 -17.39
C LYS A 139 -0.90 -16.64 -16.46
N GLU A 140 -1.95 -16.07 -17.06
CA GLU A 140 -3.24 -15.79 -16.41
C GLU A 140 -4.08 -17.07 -16.20
N ASP A 141 -3.69 -18.17 -16.87
CA ASP A 141 -4.46 -19.41 -16.96
C ASP A 141 -4.38 -20.28 -15.70
N ALA A 142 -5.12 -19.87 -14.66
CA ALA A 142 -5.89 -20.66 -13.70
C ALA A 142 -6.06 -19.84 -12.41
N GLN A 143 -7.17 -20.08 -11.68
CA GLN A 143 -7.34 -19.63 -10.29
C GLN A 143 -6.16 -20.01 -9.36
N ASP A 144 -5.25 -20.89 -9.82
CA ASP A 144 -4.07 -21.41 -9.11
C ASP A 144 -2.71 -20.91 -9.64
N SER A 145 -2.64 -19.92 -10.54
CA SER A 145 -1.35 -19.32 -10.89
C SER A 145 -0.81 -18.53 -9.68
N ILE A 146 0.01 -19.19 -8.87
CA ILE A 146 0.62 -18.62 -7.64
C ILE A 146 1.36 -17.32 -8.00
N GLN A 147 2.06 -17.31 -9.13
CA GLN A 147 2.78 -16.13 -9.65
C GLN A 147 1.82 -14.98 -9.98
N PHE A 148 0.74 -15.24 -10.72
CA PHE A 148 -0.23 -14.21 -11.06
C PHE A 148 -0.90 -13.62 -9.81
N ASN A 149 -1.31 -14.48 -8.87
CA ASN A 149 -1.89 -14.08 -7.59
C ASN A 149 -0.91 -13.25 -6.74
N LEU A 150 0.38 -13.59 -6.78
CA LEU A 150 1.45 -12.87 -6.09
C LEU A 150 1.54 -11.43 -6.61
N PHE A 151 1.63 -11.22 -7.92
CA PHE A 151 1.68 -9.87 -8.49
C PHE A 151 0.36 -9.12 -8.31
N GLN A 152 -0.79 -9.75 -8.55
CA GLN A 152 -2.09 -9.10 -8.45
C GLN A 152 -2.36 -8.51 -7.05
N LYS A 153 -1.92 -9.20 -6.00
CA LYS A 153 -2.15 -8.79 -4.61
C LYS A 153 -1.07 -7.85 -4.06
N ASN A 154 0.13 -7.87 -4.63
CA ASN A 154 1.33 -7.27 -4.02
C ASN A 154 2.10 -6.35 -4.98
N ALA A 155 1.49 -5.92 -6.08
CA ALA A 155 2.15 -5.07 -7.10
C ALA A 155 2.80 -3.81 -6.51
N ASP A 156 2.25 -3.27 -5.42
CA ASP A 156 2.75 -2.07 -4.73
C ASP A 156 4.04 -2.31 -3.93
N LEU A 157 4.44 -3.56 -3.70
CA LEU A 157 5.72 -3.92 -3.07
C LEU A 157 6.89 -3.94 -4.05
N PHE A 158 6.60 -4.02 -5.35
CA PHE A 158 7.61 -4.06 -6.40
C PHE A 158 7.99 -2.65 -6.83
N PHE A 159 9.27 -2.44 -7.14
CA PHE A 159 9.77 -1.19 -7.69
C PHE A 159 10.42 -1.40 -9.05
N GLN A 160 10.27 -0.41 -9.94
CA GLN A 160 10.90 -0.44 -11.25
C GLN A 160 12.42 -0.33 -11.12
N CYS A 161 13.12 -1.18 -11.86
CA CYS A 161 14.57 -1.23 -11.86
C CYS A 161 15.12 -1.78 -13.18
N ALA A 162 16.43 -1.76 -13.32
CA ALA A 162 17.14 -2.39 -14.41
C ALA A 162 18.47 -2.98 -13.92
N LEU A 163 18.88 -4.09 -14.56
CA LEU A 163 20.21 -4.67 -14.41
C LEU A 163 21.07 -4.27 -15.61
N ILE A 164 22.15 -3.54 -15.35
CA ILE A 164 23.06 -3.05 -16.39
C ILE A 164 24.33 -3.88 -16.37
N SER A 165 24.58 -4.61 -17.45
CA SER A 165 25.81 -5.39 -17.64
C SER A 165 27.04 -4.50 -17.83
N LYS A 166 28.22 -5.09 -17.64
CA LYS A 166 29.52 -4.39 -17.68
C LYS A 166 30.10 -4.28 -19.11
N GLU A 167 29.37 -4.66 -20.16
CA GLU A 167 29.99 -4.83 -21.50
C GLU A 167 30.64 -3.55 -22.04
N GLU A 168 31.80 -3.73 -22.67
CA GLU A 168 32.78 -2.70 -23.03
C GLU A 168 32.40 -1.87 -24.29
N ASP A 169 31.26 -2.17 -24.91
CA ASP A 169 30.74 -1.46 -26.08
C ASP A 169 29.68 -0.42 -25.69
N ASP A 170 29.64 0.69 -26.43
CA ASP A 170 28.94 1.95 -26.13
C ASP A 170 27.42 1.83 -25.89
N ASP A 171 26.82 0.67 -26.17
CA ASP A 171 25.42 0.33 -25.94
C ASP A 171 25.24 -0.59 -24.72
N ARG A 172 25.22 -0.01 -23.52
CA ARG A 172 24.83 -0.72 -22.29
C ARG A 172 23.41 -1.28 -22.42
N LYS A 173 23.26 -2.56 -22.76
CA LYS A 173 21.97 -3.25 -22.71
C LYS A 173 21.58 -3.53 -21.26
N GLY A 174 20.74 -2.67 -20.71
CA GLY A 174 20.08 -2.91 -19.43
C GLY A 174 18.85 -3.82 -19.60
N ILE A 175 18.66 -4.78 -18.70
CA ILE A 175 17.41 -5.55 -18.61
C ILE A 175 16.49 -4.83 -17.63
N SER A 176 15.45 -4.18 -18.14
CA SER A 176 14.42 -3.55 -17.32
C SER A 176 13.52 -4.60 -16.66
N GLY A 177 13.02 -4.28 -15.47
CA GLY A 177 12.18 -5.19 -14.71
C GLY A 177 11.72 -4.62 -13.39
N PHE A 178 11.37 -5.53 -12.49
CA PHE A 178 10.83 -5.21 -11.18
C PHE A 178 11.67 -5.87 -10.08
N GLY A 179 11.94 -5.10 -9.04
CA GLY A 179 12.68 -5.53 -7.87
C GLY A 179 11.80 -5.55 -6.63
N ILE A 180 12.08 -6.47 -5.71
CA ILE A 180 11.54 -6.49 -4.34
C ILE A 180 12.66 -6.85 -3.37
N TYR A 181 12.71 -6.20 -2.22
CA TYR A 181 13.72 -6.50 -1.19
C TYR A 181 13.42 -7.84 -0.51
N GLU A 182 14.47 -8.51 -0.05
CA GLU A 182 14.40 -9.86 0.52
C GLU A 182 13.47 -9.98 1.75
N ASP A 183 13.35 -8.91 2.54
CA ASP A 183 12.45 -8.82 3.70
C ASP A 183 10.98 -8.84 3.26
N CYS A 184 10.60 -7.95 2.34
CA CYS A 184 9.25 -7.93 1.77
C CYS A 184 8.95 -9.22 0.98
N ALA A 185 9.94 -9.74 0.25
CA ALA A 185 9.83 -10.98 -0.52
C ALA A 185 9.47 -12.18 0.37
N ALA A 186 10.08 -12.29 1.54
CA ALA A 186 9.83 -13.37 2.49
C ALA A 186 8.39 -13.36 3.02
N GLU A 187 7.80 -12.18 3.24
CA GLU A 187 6.44 -12.05 3.75
C GLU A 187 5.37 -12.51 2.74
N ILE A 188 5.63 -12.30 1.45
CA ILE A 188 4.67 -12.62 0.39
C ILE A 188 5.00 -13.92 -0.36
N GLY A 189 6.11 -14.58 -0.02
CA GLY A 189 6.52 -15.85 -0.63
C GLY A 189 7.13 -15.71 -2.03
N VAL A 190 7.80 -14.60 -2.33
CA VAL A 190 8.62 -14.48 -3.56
C VAL A 190 9.81 -15.43 -3.46
N SER A 191 10.09 -16.16 -4.54
CA SER A 191 11.20 -17.12 -4.62
C SER A 191 11.67 -17.30 -6.07
N GLU A 192 12.84 -17.93 -6.25
CA GLU A 192 13.38 -18.21 -7.59
C GLU A 192 12.54 -19.23 -8.38
N GLU A 193 11.74 -20.06 -7.70
CA GLU A 193 10.77 -20.98 -8.33
C GLU A 193 9.71 -20.22 -9.15
N PHE A 194 9.53 -18.94 -8.85
CA PHE A 194 8.56 -18.07 -9.49
C PHE A 194 9.13 -17.19 -10.60
N GLY A 195 10.32 -17.54 -11.13
CA GLY A 195 10.96 -16.82 -12.23
C GLY A 195 11.74 -15.58 -11.79
N PHE A 196 11.93 -15.39 -10.48
CA PHE A 196 12.79 -14.34 -9.95
C PHE A 196 14.25 -14.79 -9.92
N SER A 197 15.14 -13.85 -10.15
CA SER A 197 16.57 -13.99 -9.90
C SER A 197 16.91 -13.37 -8.54
N TYR A 198 17.50 -14.14 -7.64
CA TYR A 198 17.97 -13.59 -6.37
C TYR A 198 19.33 -12.88 -6.53
N LEU A 199 19.40 -11.63 -6.09
CA LEU A 199 20.61 -10.79 -6.07
C LEU A 199 21.07 -10.63 -4.62
N PRO A 200 22.04 -11.44 -4.14
CA PRO A 200 22.45 -11.45 -2.74
C PRO A 200 22.89 -10.07 -2.24
N GLY A 201 22.61 -9.78 -0.98
CA GLY A 201 23.05 -8.57 -0.31
C GLY A 201 24.57 -8.38 -0.45
N CYS A 202 25.01 -7.16 -0.75
CA CYS A 202 26.42 -6.88 -1.02
C CYS A 202 26.78 -5.42 -0.73
N ALA A 203 28.08 -5.16 -0.54
CA ALA A 203 28.60 -3.81 -0.46
C ALA A 203 28.51 -3.14 -1.84
N VAL A 204 27.94 -1.95 -1.87
CA VAL A 204 27.77 -1.16 -3.10
C VAL A 204 28.17 0.29 -2.86
N VAL A 205 28.57 0.96 -3.93
CA VAL A 205 28.58 2.42 -4.01
C VAL A 205 27.26 2.85 -4.64
N ILE A 206 26.50 3.69 -3.95
CA ILE A 206 25.30 4.32 -4.50
C ILE A 206 25.59 5.70 -5.07
N TYR A 207 24.85 6.07 -6.11
CA TYR A 207 24.88 7.39 -6.72
C TYR A 207 23.52 7.70 -7.33
N ALA A 208 22.88 8.79 -6.93
CA ALA A 208 21.61 9.23 -7.50
C ALA A 208 21.78 10.45 -8.40
N PHE A 209 20.93 10.58 -9.42
CA PHE A 209 20.95 11.72 -10.33
C PHE A 209 19.59 11.99 -10.98
N GLU A 210 19.35 13.26 -11.30
CA GLU A 210 18.17 13.72 -12.06
C GLU A 210 18.52 13.83 -13.55
N HIS A 211 17.81 13.11 -14.43
CA HIS A 211 18.16 13.04 -15.86
C HIS A 211 18.22 14.40 -16.58
N ASN A 212 17.33 15.33 -16.21
CA ASN A 212 17.24 16.64 -16.84
C ASN A 212 18.18 17.70 -16.23
N ASP A 213 18.96 17.33 -15.21
CA ASP A 213 19.91 18.25 -14.59
C ASP A 213 21.26 18.24 -15.32
N LYS A 214 21.84 19.42 -15.52
CA LYS A 214 23.14 19.59 -16.22
C LYS A 214 24.28 18.82 -15.55
N ARG A 215 24.22 18.60 -14.23
CA ARG A 215 25.23 17.84 -13.46
C ARG A 215 25.27 16.37 -13.87
N SER A 216 24.18 15.82 -14.41
CA SER A 216 24.08 14.42 -14.82
C SER A 216 24.97 14.06 -16.00
N ALA A 217 25.39 15.05 -16.80
CA ALA A 217 26.41 14.87 -17.83
C ALA A 217 27.76 14.35 -17.26
N LEU A 218 28.06 14.69 -15.99
CA LEU A 218 29.29 14.30 -15.30
C LEU A 218 29.15 13.01 -14.48
N THR A 219 27.99 12.36 -14.47
CA THR A 219 27.72 11.16 -13.65
C THR A 219 28.77 10.07 -13.86
N ARG A 220 29.08 9.73 -15.13
CA ARG A 220 30.07 8.69 -15.45
C ARG A 220 31.47 9.05 -14.97
N GLU A 221 31.85 10.31 -15.14
CA GLU A 221 33.17 10.81 -14.72
C GLU A 221 33.30 10.79 -13.19
N ARG A 222 32.31 11.33 -12.47
CA ARG A 222 32.29 11.36 -10.99
C ARG A 222 32.44 9.98 -10.38
N ILE A 223 31.66 9.01 -10.87
CA ILE A 223 31.73 7.62 -10.40
C ILE A 223 33.11 7.03 -10.71
N ARG A 224 33.63 7.23 -11.92
CA ARG A 224 34.96 6.71 -12.32
C ARG A 224 36.07 7.27 -11.45
N THR A 225 36.10 8.59 -11.25
CA THR A 225 37.11 9.27 -10.41
C THR A 225 37.03 8.80 -8.97
N PHE A 226 35.82 8.58 -8.44
CA PHE A 226 35.63 8.01 -7.10
C PHE A 226 36.23 6.60 -7.02
N PHE A 227 35.87 5.70 -7.94
CA PHE A 227 36.39 4.32 -7.93
C PHE A 227 37.91 4.27 -8.08
N GLN A 228 38.50 5.14 -8.91
CA GLN A 228 39.95 5.25 -9.04
C GLN A 228 40.63 5.73 -7.76
N ARG A 229 40.09 6.80 -7.13
CA ARG A 229 40.62 7.36 -5.89
C ARG A 229 40.58 6.37 -4.73
N GLU A 230 39.51 5.58 -4.67
CA GLU A 230 39.24 4.64 -3.59
C GLU A 230 39.77 3.23 -3.88
N HIS A 231 40.48 3.02 -4.99
CA HIS A 231 41.04 1.74 -5.42
C HIS A 231 39.98 0.62 -5.51
N LEU A 232 38.85 0.91 -6.16
CA LEU A 232 37.71 -0.01 -6.29
C LEU A 232 37.57 -0.54 -7.72
N ILE A 233 37.14 -1.80 -7.85
CA ILE A 233 36.72 -2.41 -9.12
C ILE A 233 35.24 -2.77 -9.03
N GLN A 234 34.45 -2.39 -10.04
CA GLN A 234 33.07 -2.85 -10.17
C GLN A 234 33.00 -4.38 -10.31
N LYS A 235 32.22 -5.02 -9.42
CA LYS A 235 31.96 -6.46 -9.36
C LYS A 235 30.55 -6.76 -9.86
N GLY A 236 30.43 -7.33 -11.05
CA GLY A 236 29.14 -7.73 -11.60
C GLY A 236 28.28 -6.56 -12.12
N PRO A 237 26.97 -6.78 -12.33
CA PRO A 237 26.08 -5.79 -12.92
C PRO A 237 25.79 -4.61 -11.98
N VAL A 238 25.49 -3.45 -12.57
CA VAL A 238 24.96 -2.29 -11.83
C VAL A 238 23.45 -2.47 -11.70
N PHE A 239 22.94 -2.32 -10.48
CA PHE A 239 21.51 -2.31 -10.23
C PHE A 239 21.02 -0.85 -10.26
N GLN A 240 20.17 -0.52 -11.23
CA GLN A 240 19.57 0.81 -11.38
C GLN A 240 18.15 0.77 -10.87
N ARG A 241 17.81 1.64 -9.92
CA ARG A 241 16.45 1.77 -9.39
C ARG A 241 15.83 3.08 -9.85
N LEU A 242 14.62 3.01 -10.38
CA LEU A 242 13.77 4.18 -10.56
C LEU A 242 13.30 4.67 -9.18
N VAL A 243 13.59 5.92 -8.83
CA VAL A 243 13.16 6.51 -7.56
C VAL A 243 11.84 7.24 -7.74
N TYR A 244 11.75 8.16 -8.69
CA TYR A 244 10.51 8.82 -9.08
C TYR A 244 10.57 9.29 -10.53
N ARG A 245 9.38 9.51 -11.10
CA ARG A 245 9.21 10.08 -12.44
C ARG A 245 7.97 10.98 -12.50
N THR A 246 8.05 12.10 -13.21
CA THR A 246 6.86 12.85 -13.63
C THR A 246 6.40 12.38 -15.01
N PHE A 247 5.08 12.38 -15.21
CA PHE A 247 4.42 12.01 -16.46
C PHE A 247 3.72 13.25 -17.01
N GLU A 248 4.50 14.21 -17.52
CA GLU A 248 3.96 15.35 -18.27
C GLU A 248 3.82 14.98 -19.75
N ASP A 249 2.81 15.56 -20.42
CA ASP A 249 2.52 15.39 -21.85
C ASP A 249 3.67 15.95 -22.71
N HIS A 250 4.69 15.12 -22.90
CA HIS A 250 5.82 15.28 -23.81
C HIS A 250 6.95 16.26 -23.40
N LYS A 251 8.13 15.65 -23.19
CA LYS A 251 9.52 16.16 -23.23
C LYS A 251 10.22 16.57 -21.93
N ASP A 252 9.50 16.90 -20.86
CA ASP A 252 10.14 17.38 -19.61
C ASP A 252 9.89 16.47 -18.40
N ALA A 253 9.75 15.15 -18.63
CA ALA A 253 9.61 14.18 -17.56
C ALA A 253 10.84 14.21 -16.64
N ASN A 254 10.66 14.72 -15.42
CA ASN A 254 11.68 14.68 -14.38
C ASN A 254 11.80 13.24 -13.90
N LEU A 255 12.99 12.69 -14.05
CA LEU A 255 13.29 11.30 -13.80
C LEU A 255 14.50 11.24 -12.87
N VAL A 256 14.35 10.52 -11.75
CA VAL A 256 15.45 10.28 -10.80
C VAL A 256 15.71 8.82 -10.66
N GLU A 257 16.98 8.48 -10.80
CA GLU A 257 17.47 7.12 -10.69
C GLU A 257 18.59 7.04 -9.67
N MET A 258 18.68 5.89 -9.02
CA MET A 258 19.77 5.53 -8.14
C MET A 258 20.51 4.33 -8.71
N LEU A 259 21.81 4.49 -8.96
CA LEU A 259 22.71 3.40 -9.30
C LEU A 259 23.23 2.77 -8.00
N MET A 260 23.26 1.44 -7.97
CA MET A 260 23.89 0.65 -6.92
C MET A 260 24.97 -0.20 -7.58
N ILE A 261 26.22 0.16 -7.35
CA ILE A 261 27.38 -0.38 -8.06
C ILE A 261 28.14 -1.29 -7.10
N PRO A 262 28.04 -2.62 -7.23
CA PRO A 262 28.80 -3.52 -6.38
C PRO A 262 30.29 -3.42 -6.69
N TYR A 263 31.13 -3.56 -5.68
CA TYR A 263 32.57 -3.38 -5.81
C TYR A 263 33.38 -4.41 -5.04
N ILE A 264 34.66 -4.49 -5.38
CA ILE A 264 35.74 -5.11 -4.60
C ILE A 264 36.91 -4.12 -4.51
N TYR A 265 37.75 -4.27 -3.50
CA TYR A 265 39.03 -3.54 -3.43
C TYR A 265 40.02 -4.14 -4.43
N GLN A 266 40.82 -3.28 -5.05
CA GLN A 266 41.97 -3.65 -5.89
C GLN A 266 43.05 -4.38 -5.10
#